data_AF-A0A6S7KAE5-F1
#
_entry.id   AF-A0A6S7KAE5-F1
#
_cell.length_a   1.000
_cell.length_b   1.000
_cell.length_c   1.000
_cell.angle_alpha   90.00
_cell.angle_beta   90.00
_cell.angle_gamma   90.00
#
_symmetry.space_group_name_H-M   'P 1'
#
loop_
_entity.id
_entity.type
_entity.pdbx_description
1 polymer ?
#
loop_
_entity_poly.entity_id
_entity_poly.type
_entity_poly.pdbx_seq_one_letter_code
_entity_poly.pdbx_strand_id
1 'polypeptide(L)'
;MAEVESALHFSVIEWLTLCGLNEFQTHFSSEGYDDLDVIAEMTAKDIEDLGISKKGHEAMTASNFTEYLNVDTLYEKRLIYSSVLLCGIVLPCSSKAPIPDELPHTKSKWWYTNPQHPRTKYFNEILPAIFAAARPHMSESVFEAYLFKERGRRWQIKLKLEKLERKLNYLLSEDNNACFGNYLIPLENSKATDIDHCERGVKEISLIEEIVLKEKSEVRRNYEMLFDKKGQQCKPWAKEQRQYYETLLENLNFLLDTTEDAKSKLSLNLSTSKKAFAAIASRKKSSLVKRRRKENKRKTRKRKKEREESAVKRLMEQLVDNYTFKNLYFPDGYCKETGSQHAITEDELNLEVLQNLKTKSSIRVLELLYSQSCFALDALPVIGQTMDRLEAQ
;
A
#
# COMPACT_ATOMS: atom_id res chain seq x y z
N MET A 1 32.68 -29.82 -35.70
CA MET A 1 32.35 -29.19 -34.40
C MET A 1 32.45 -30.16 -33.22
N ALA A 2 32.86 -31.42 -33.42
CA ALA A 2 33.02 -32.38 -32.32
C ALA A 2 34.25 -32.13 -31.42
N GLU A 3 35.21 -31.29 -31.83
CA GLU A 3 36.39 -30.95 -31.01
C GLU A 3 36.25 -29.63 -30.23
N VAL A 4 35.18 -28.84 -30.45
CA VAL A 4 34.93 -27.59 -29.73
C VAL A 4 33.82 -27.74 -28.69
N GLU A 5 32.92 -28.72 -28.86
CA GLU A 5 31.85 -29.05 -27.90
C GLU A 5 32.33 -29.84 -26.67
N SER A 6 33.56 -30.39 -26.68
CA SER A 6 34.16 -31.06 -25.53
C SER A 6 34.67 -30.10 -24.44
N ALA A 7 34.74 -28.80 -24.70
CA ALA A 7 35.34 -27.80 -23.80
C ALA A 7 34.32 -27.07 -22.90
N LEU A 8 33.08 -27.58 -22.82
CA LEU A 8 31.92 -26.84 -22.29
C LEU A 8 31.36 -27.36 -20.97
N HIS A 9 32.02 -28.32 -20.31
CA HIS A 9 31.55 -28.89 -19.06
C HIS A 9 32.62 -28.82 -17.97
N PHE A 10 32.71 -27.66 -17.30
CA PHE A 10 33.56 -27.53 -16.12
C PHE A 10 32.92 -28.32 -14.98
N SER A 11 33.50 -29.46 -14.63
CA SER A 11 32.99 -30.31 -13.54
C SER A 11 33.56 -29.88 -12.19
N VAL A 12 32.93 -30.31 -11.09
CA VAL A 12 33.53 -30.16 -9.73
C VAL A 12 34.94 -30.73 -9.69
N ILE A 13 35.20 -31.80 -10.43
CA ILE A 13 36.51 -32.46 -10.53
C ILE A 13 37.53 -31.54 -11.21
N GLU A 14 37.15 -30.89 -12.31
CA GLU A 14 38.01 -29.94 -13.02
C GLU A 14 38.25 -28.68 -12.18
N TRP A 15 37.24 -28.20 -11.44
CA TRP A 15 37.38 -27.10 -10.49
C TRP A 15 38.34 -27.44 -9.35
N LEU A 16 38.16 -28.59 -8.71
CA LEU A 16 39.09 -29.08 -7.68
C LEU A 16 40.51 -29.24 -8.25
N THR A 17 40.64 -29.65 -9.51
CA THR A 17 41.95 -29.77 -10.17
C THR A 17 42.60 -28.41 -10.35
N LEU A 18 41.87 -27.41 -10.84
CA LEU A 18 42.38 -26.04 -11.00
C LEU A 18 42.72 -25.39 -9.66
N CYS A 19 41.97 -25.70 -8.60
CA CYS A 19 42.24 -25.22 -7.25
C CYS A 19 43.35 -26.01 -6.52
N GLY A 20 43.91 -27.07 -7.13
CA GLY A 20 44.91 -27.92 -6.46
C GLY A 20 44.34 -28.73 -5.28
N LEU A 21 43.03 -29.00 -5.29
CA LEU A 21 42.25 -29.66 -4.24
C LEU A 21 41.74 -31.05 -4.65
N ASN A 22 42.37 -31.69 -5.62
CA ASN A 22 41.94 -33.00 -6.13
C ASN A 22 41.84 -34.11 -5.07
N GLU A 23 42.62 -34.01 -4.00
CA GLU A 23 42.55 -34.95 -2.87
C GLU A 23 41.19 -34.95 -2.14
N PHE A 24 40.42 -33.87 -2.26
CA PHE A 24 39.10 -33.75 -1.64
C PHE A 24 37.95 -34.20 -2.54
N GLN A 25 38.22 -34.64 -3.78
CA GLN A 25 37.18 -35.03 -4.73
C GLN A 25 36.21 -36.08 -4.16
N THR A 26 36.73 -37.10 -3.47
CA THR A 26 35.89 -38.14 -2.86
C THR A 26 35.06 -37.60 -1.71
N HIS A 27 35.57 -36.63 -0.93
CA HIS A 27 34.85 -35.97 0.16
C HIS A 27 33.74 -35.05 -0.35
N PHE A 28 34.01 -34.22 -1.37
CA PHE A 28 32.98 -33.42 -2.03
C PHE A 28 31.86 -34.32 -2.59
N SER A 29 32.22 -35.42 -3.26
CA SER A 29 31.24 -36.35 -3.81
C SER A 29 30.49 -37.15 -2.74
N SER A 30 31.12 -37.52 -1.61
CA SER A 30 30.46 -38.26 -0.54
C SER A 30 29.48 -37.40 0.24
N GLU A 31 29.81 -36.12 0.45
CA GLU A 31 28.95 -35.14 1.12
C GLU A 31 27.88 -34.52 0.19
N GLY A 32 27.91 -34.85 -1.11
CA GLY A 32 26.89 -34.39 -2.08
C GLY A 32 27.14 -33.00 -2.67
N TYR A 33 28.39 -32.53 -2.66
CA TYR A 33 28.88 -31.34 -3.35
C TYR A 33 29.39 -31.69 -4.76
N ASP A 34 28.49 -32.17 -5.61
CA ASP A 34 28.78 -32.68 -6.96
C ASP A 34 28.34 -31.72 -8.09
N ASP A 35 27.94 -30.50 -7.75
CA ASP A 35 27.51 -29.44 -8.66
C ASP A 35 28.17 -28.09 -8.30
N LEU A 36 28.69 -27.36 -9.29
CA LEU A 36 29.43 -26.10 -9.07
C LEU A 36 28.57 -25.00 -8.46
N ASP A 37 27.26 -24.98 -8.74
CA ASP A 37 26.37 -23.99 -8.13
C ASP A 37 26.01 -24.38 -6.69
N VAL A 38 26.12 -25.66 -6.32
CA VAL A 38 26.00 -26.10 -4.91
C VAL A 38 27.27 -25.74 -4.16
N ILE A 39 28.44 -25.91 -4.79
CA ILE A 39 29.71 -25.43 -4.24
C ILE A 39 29.66 -23.91 -4.05
N ALA A 40 29.09 -23.17 -4.99
CA ALA A 40 28.90 -21.72 -4.88
C ALA A 40 28.15 -21.27 -3.62
N GLU A 41 27.22 -22.08 -3.13
CA GLU A 41 26.38 -21.81 -1.96
C GLU A 41 27.01 -22.32 -0.65
N MET A 42 28.19 -22.95 -0.70
CA MET A 42 28.87 -23.46 0.50
C MET A 42 29.28 -22.35 1.46
N THR A 43 29.04 -22.59 2.75
CA THR A 43 29.49 -21.74 3.83
C THR A 43 30.88 -22.15 4.33
N ALA A 44 31.55 -21.27 5.07
CA ALA A 44 32.84 -21.58 5.69
C ALA A 44 32.77 -22.80 6.62
N LYS A 45 31.61 -23.05 7.23
CA LYS A 45 31.37 -24.23 8.06
C LYS A 45 31.34 -25.52 7.23
N ASP A 46 30.73 -25.47 6.05
CA ASP A 46 30.68 -26.62 5.14
C ASP A 46 32.09 -27.01 4.65
N ILE A 47 32.97 -26.03 4.47
CA ILE A 47 34.39 -26.23 4.12
C ILE A 47 35.17 -26.87 5.29
N GLU A 48 34.88 -26.45 6.53
CA GLU A 48 35.46 -27.03 7.74
C GLU A 48 35.00 -28.47 7.97
N ASP A 49 33.70 -28.73 7.79
CA ASP A 49 33.09 -30.07 7.90
C ASP A 49 33.63 -31.03 6.82
N LEU A 50 34.05 -30.52 5.64
CA LEU A 50 34.76 -31.28 4.60
C LEU A 50 36.23 -31.59 4.94
N GLY A 51 36.74 -31.11 6.09
CA GLY A 51 38.10 -31.38 6.54
C GLY A 51 39.18 -30.57 5.82
N ILE A 52 38.81 -29.48 5.13
CA ILE A 52 39.75 -28.59 4.43
C ILE A 52 40.31 -27.57 5.45
N SER A 53 41.01 -28.02 6.50
CA SER A 53 41.41 -27.14 7.62
C SER A 53 42.84 -26.57 7.55
N LYS A 54 43.59 -26.85 6.47
CA LYS A 54 44.89 -26.19 6.26
C LYS A 54 44.63 -24.74 5.84
N LYS A 55 45.00 -23.77 6.69
CA LYS A 55 44.87 -22.31 6.48
C LYS A 55 45.27 -21.77 5.09
N GLY A 56 46.15 -22.47 4.36
CA GLY A 56 46.52 -22.11 2.98
C GLY A 56 45.48 -22.52 1.93
N HIS A 57 44.75 -23.62 2.15
CA HIS A 57 43.68 -24.07 1.28
C HIS A 57 42.41 -23.25 1.51
N GLU A 58 42.01 -23.00 2.76
CA GLU A 58 40.84 -22.17 3.10
C GLU A 58 40.84 -20.78 2.44
N ALA A 59 41.99 -20.10 2.46
CA ALA A 59 42.15 -18.79 1.83
C ALA A 59 42.12 -18.88 0.29
N MET A 60 42.64 -19.97 -0.28
CA MET A 60 42.65 -20.22 -1.72
C MET A 60 41.27 -20.60 -2.24
N THR A 61 40.50 -21.43 -1.52
CA THR A 61 39.10 -21.69 -1.83
C THR A 61 38.28 -20.42 -1.68
N ALA A 62 38.39 -19.67 -0.57
CA ALA A 62 37.59 -18.45 -0.35
C ALA A 62 37.90 -17.29 -1.34
N SER A 63 39.18 -17.10 -1.71
CA SER A 63 39.59 -16.08 -2.68
C SER A 63 39.20 -16.46 -4.11
N ASN A 64 39.38 -17.73 -4.51
CA ASN A 64 38.95 -18.18 -5.83
C ASN A 64 37.42 -18.31 -5.93
N PHE A 65 36.72 -18.57 -4.82
CA PHE A 65 35.26 -18.51 -4.72
C PHE A 65 34.76 -17.13 -5.14
N THR A 66 35.30 -16.04 -4.58
CA THR A 66 34.79 -14.68 -4.86
C THR A 66 35.17 -14.15 -6.25
N GLU A 67 36.32 -14.57 -6.79
CA GLU A 67 36.77 -14.17 -8.13
C GLU A 67 36.04 -14.93 -9.27
N TYR A 68 35.66 -16.20 -9.05
CA TYR A 68 34.94 -17.02 -10.05
C TYR A 68 33.42 -17.11 -9.84
N LEU A 69 32.87 -16.70 -8.69
CA LEU A 69 31.42 -16.64 -8.41
C LEU A 69 30.77 -15.29 -8.68
N ASN A 70 31.40 -14.41 -9.45
CA ASN A 70 30.63 -13.33 -10.06
C ASN A 70 29.78 -13.92 -11.20
N VAL A 71 28.77 -14.71 -10.82
CA VAL A 71 27.83 -15.44 -11.68
C VAL A 71 27.19 -14.48 -12.68
N ASP A 72 26.98 -13.23 -12.31
CA ASP A 72 26.52 -12.15 -13.19
C ASP A 72 27.52 -11.87 -14.32
N THR A 73 28.83 -11.82 -14.07
CA THR A 73 29.83 -11.61 -15.15
C THR A 73 30.01 -12.82 -16.08
N LEU A 74 29.76 -14.04 -15.62
CA LEU A 74 29.81 -15.26 -16.44
C LEU A 74 28.50 -15.52 -17.20
N TYR A 75 27.34 -15.12 -16.66
CA TYR A 75 26.06 -15.14 -17.36
C TYR A 75 25.92 -13.98 -18.36
N GLU A 76 26.32 -12.76 -17.98
CA GLU A 76 26.20 -11.55 -18.81
C GLU A 76 27.19 -11.55 -19.99
N LYS A 77 28.45 -11.94 -19.79
CA LYS A 77 29.40 -12.11 -20.91
C LYS A 77 28.97 -13.22 -21.89
N ARG A 78 28.12 -14.16 -21.44
CA ARG A 78 27.65 -15.33 -22.21
C ARG A 78 26.31 -15.10 -22.92
N LEU A 79 25.43 -14.25 -22.39
CA LEU A 79 24.20 -13.78 -23.05
C LEU A 79 24.49 -12.99 -24.33
N ILE A 80 25.58 -12.22 -24.34
CA ILE A 80 26.00 -11.40 -25.49
C ILE A 80 26.43 -12.28 -26.68
N TYR A 81 27.16 -13.38 -26.46
CA TYR A 81 27.54 -14.32 -27.53
C TYR A 81 26.42 -15.32 -27.92
N SER A 82 25.51 -15.62 -26.99
CA SER A 82 24.38 -16.57 -27.19
C SER A 82 23.23 -16.01 -28.02
N SER A 83 22.98 -14.69 -27.93
CA SER A 83 21.90 -14.03 -28.69
C SER A 83 22.06 -14.10 -30.22
N VAL A 84 23.30 -14.27 -30.71
CA VAL A 84 23.63 -14.32 -32.14
C VAL A 84 23.48 -15.74 -32.72
N LEU A 85 23.60 -16.80 -31.91
CA LEU A 85 23.66 -18.19 -32.39
C LEU A 85 22.35 -18.98 -32.26
N LEU A 86 21.39 -18.53 -31.44
CA LEU A 86 20.12 -19.24 -31.24
C LEU A 86 19.06 -19.00 -32.34
N CYS A 87 19.31 -18.09 -33.30
CA CYS A 87 18.32 -17.75 -34.32
C CYS A 87 18.36 -18.66 -35.58
N GLY A 88 19.29 -19.62 -35.67
CA GLY A 88 19.59 -20.31 -36.95
C GLY A 88 19.65 -21.83 -36.97
N ILE A 89 19.52 -22.55 -35.84
CA ILE A 89 19.76 -24.00 -35.86
C ILE A 89 18.46 -24.76 -36.18
N VAL A 90 18.29 -25.09 -37.46
CA VAL A 90 17.38 -26.16 -37.89
C VAL A 90 17.94 -27.48 -37.36
N LEU A 91 17.26 -28.07 -36.38
CA LEU A 91 17.57 -29.42 -35.90
C LEU A 91 17.34 -30.41 -37.05
N PRO A 92 18.30 -31.29 -37.39
CA PRO A 92 18.06 -32.33 -38.37
C PRO A 92 17.03 -33.31 -37.81
N CYS A 93 15.88 -33.41 -38.48
CA CYS A 93 14.94 -34.51 -38.30
C CYS A 93 15.68 -35.83 -38.56
N SER A 94 16.04 -36.56 -37.51
CA SER A 94 16.44 -37.96 -37.62
C SER A 94 15.21 -38.84 -37.41
N SER A 95 14.74 -39.45 -38.48
CA SER A 95 13.55 -40.30 -38.56
C SER A 95 13.78 -41.73 -38.03
N LYS A 96 14.60 -41.91 -36.99
CA LYS A 96 14.76 -43.21 -36.32
C LYS A 96 14.60 -43.03 -34.82
N ALA A 97 13.56 -43.65 -34.28
CA ALA A 97 13.39 -43.81 -32.84
C ALA A 97 14.62 -44.54 -32.28
N PRO A 98 15.39 -43.94 -31.37
CA PRO A 98 16.36 -44.66 -30.56
C PRO A 98 15.63 -45.70 -29.71
N ILE A 99 16.33 -46.80 -29.47
CA ILE A 99 15.93 -47.88 -28.57
C ILE A 99 15.65 -47.26 -27.19
N PRO A 100 14.62 -47.73 -26.43
CA PRO A 100 14.38 -47.23 -25.09
C PRO A 100 15.57 -47.57 -24.19
N ASP A 101 16.40 -46.58 -23.87
CA ASP A 101 17.32 -46.69 -22.74
C ASP A 101 16.45 -46.69 -21.47
N GLU A 102 16.34 -47.83 -20.78
CA GLU A 102 15.73 -47.88 -19.46
C GLU A 102 16.64 -47.09 -18.49
N LEU A 103 16.10 -46.06 -17.84
CA LEU A 103 16.82 -45.33 -16.79
C LEU A 103 17.15 -46.33 -15.66
N PRO A 104 18.41 -46.71 -15.40
CA PRO A 104 18.67 -47.65 -14.31
C PRO A 104 18.41 -46.90 -13.01
N HIS A 105 17.47 -47.40 -12.21
CA HIS A 105 17.10 -46.82 -10.90
C HIS A 105 18.24 -46.85 -9.87
N THR A 106 19.45 -47.22 -10.27
CA THR A 106 20.68 -47.09 -9.49
C THR A 106 21.84 -46.85 -10.46
N LYS A 107 22.55 -45.70 -10.35
CA LYS A 107 23.78 -45.35 -11.08
C LYS A 107 23.66 -44.88 -12.54
N SER A 108 22.67 -44.06 -12.90
CA SER A 108 22.76 -43.30 -14.16
C SER A 108 23.72 -42.12 -14.02
N LYS A 109 24.41 -41.73 -15.10
CA LYS A 109 25.34 -40.58 -15.13
C LYS A 109 24.71 -39.28 -14.60
N TRP A 110 23.40 -39.12 -14.77
CA TRP A 110 22.67 -37.90 -14.41
C TRP A 110 22.06 -37.94 -13.01
N TRP A 111 22.18 -39.06 -12.30
CA TRP A 111 21.57 -39.29 -10.99
C TRP A 111 22.53 -38.96 -9.86
N TYR A 112 22.12 -38.08 -8.95
CA TYR A 112 22.89 -37.80 -7.74
C TYR A 112 22.70 -38.94 -6.73
N THR A 113 23.76 -39.65 -6.38
CA THR A 113 23.69 -40.87 -5.57
C THR A 113 23.46 -40.59 -4.08
N ASN A 114 23.93 -39.45 -3.57
CA ASN A 114 23.72 -39.02 -2.19
C ASN A 114 23.25 -37.54 -2.13
N PRO A 115 22.02 -37.23 -2.58
CA PRO A 115 21.55 -35.86 -2.66
C PRO A 115 21.23 -35.33 -1.26
N GLN A 116 22.10 -34.49 -0.69
CA GLN A 116 21.87 -33.87 0.62
C GLN A 116 21.14 -32.52 0.50
N HIS A 117 21.54 -31.71 -0.49
CA HIS A 117 20.99 -30.38 -0.72
C HIS A 117 19.57 -30.43 -1.31
N PRO A 118 18.63 -29.53 -0.92
CA PRO A 118 17.28 -29.48 -1.49
C PRO A 118 17.27 -29.37 -3.03
N ARG A 119 18.28 -28.70 -3.59
CA ARG A 119 18.46 -28.56 -5.04
C ARG A 119 18.76 -29.91 -5.72
N THR A 120 19.71 -30.69 -5.21
CA THR A 120 20.07 -31.98 -5.79
C THR A 120 18.98 -33.03 -5.58
N LYS A 121 18.25 -32.97 -4.44
CA LYS A 121 17.02 -33.75 -4.23
C LYS A 121 15.97 -33.44 -5.31
N TYR A 122 15.68 -32.15 -5.54
CA TYR A 122 14.77 -31.72 -6.59
C TYR A 122 15.22 -32.16 -7.99
N PHE A 123 16.51 -32.12 -8.29
CA PHE A 123 17.06 -32.58 -9.57
C PHE A 123 16.88 -34.06 -9.83
N ASN A 124 16.91 -34.89 -8.79
CA ASN A 124 16.57 -36.31 -8.88
C ASN A 124 15.06 -36.52 -9.02
N GLU A 125 14.23 -35.73 -8.36
CA GLU A 125 12.77 -35.82 -8.47
C GLU A 125 12.27 -35.59 -9.91
N ILE A 126 12.82 -34.58 -10.61
CA ILE A 126 12.37 -34.25 -11.98
C ILE A 126 13.03 -35.10 -13.08
N LEU A 127 14.15 -35.75 -12.78
CA LEU A 127 14.96 -36.46 -13.78
C LEU A 127 14.19 -37.58 -14.49
N PRO A 128 13.47 -38.50 -13.82
CA PRO A 128 12.78 -39.60 -14.49
C PRO A 128 11.80 -39.14 -15.56
N ALA A 129 11.01 -38.10 -15.26
CA ALA A 129 10.00 -37.58 -16.17
C ALA A 129 10.64 -36.87 -17.39
N ILE A 130 11.65 -36.03 -17.15
CA ILE A 130 12.39 -35.34 -18.22
C ILE A 130 13.11 -36.37 -19.12
N PHE A 131 13.72 -37.38 -18.52
CA PHE A 131 14.45 -38.42 -19.25
C PHE A 131 13.51 -39.22 -20.15
N ALA A 132 12.42 -39.75 -19.60
CA ALA A 132 11.45 -40.53 -20.37
C ALA A 132 10.85 -39.75 -21.55
N ALA A 133 10.62 -38.44 -21.38
CA ALA A 133 10.04 -37.60 -22.41
C ALA A 133 11.05 -37.13 -23.48
N ALA A 134 12.26 -36.74 -23.10
CA ALA A 134 13.18 -36.06 -24.00
C ALA A 134 14.35 -36.94 -24.50
N ARG A 135 14.86 -37.85 -23.67
CA ARG A 135 16.02 -38.69 -24.04
C ARG A 135 15.81 -39.54 -25.30
N PRO A 136 14.63 -40.14 -25.56
CA PRO A 136 14.37 -40.89 -26.79
C PRO A 136 14.38 -40.05 -28.06
N HIS A 137 14.50 -38.73 -27.98
CA HIS A 137 14.44 -37.86 -29.15
C HIS A 137 15.74 -37.08 -29.37
N MET A 138 16.76 -37.33 -28.56
CA MET A 138 18.01 -36.56 -28.53
C MET A 138 19.21 -37.51 -28.39
N SER A 139 20.37 -37.11 -28.93
CA SER A 139 21.63 -37.77 -28.59
C SER A 139 21.98 -37.51 -27.12
N GLU A 140 22.88 -38.32 -26.57
CA GLU A 140 23.29 -38.22 -25.17
C GLU A 140 23.83 -36.82 -24.81
N SER A 141 24.73 -36.27 -25.63
CA SER A 141 25.30 -34.93 -25.41
C SER A 141 24.26 -33.81 -25.46
N VAL A 142 23.30 -33.90 -26.39
CA VAL A 142 22.22 -32.91 -26.54
C VAL A 142 21.24 -32.99 -25.38
N PHE A 143 20.91 -34.21 -24.95
CA PHE A 143 20.06 -34.44 -23.79
C PHE A 143 20.71 -33.92 -22.50
N GLU A 144 22.01 -34.15 -22.30
CA GLU A 144 22.75 -33.67 -21.14
C GLU A 144 22.69 -32.14 -21.04
N ALA A 145 22.99 -31.43 -22.13
CA ALA A 145 22.88 -29.98 -22.18
C ALA A 145 21.45 -29.47 -21.92
N TYR A 146 20.44 -30.16 -22.47
CA TYR A 146 19.03 -29.85 -22.23
C TYR A 146 18.64 -30.06 -20.75
N LEU A 147 19.04 -31.18 -20.16
CA LEU A 147 18.73 -31.54 -18.78
C LEU A 147 19.31 -30.52 -17.79
N PHE A 148 20.59 -30.13 -17.96
CA PHE A 148 21.22 -29.14 -17.08
C PHE A 148 20.54 -27.77 -17.19
N LYS A 149 20.21 -27.34 -18.42
CA LYS A 149 19.46 -26.10 -18.63
C LYS A 149 18.10 -26.14 -17.94
N GLU A 150 17.37 -27.24 -18.06
CA GLU A 150 16.07 -27.40 -17.42
C GLU A 150 16.16 -27.46 -15.89
N ARG A 151 17.14 -28.17 -15.35
CA ARG A 151 17.41 -28.23 -13.90
C ARG A 151 17.59 -26.85 -13.30
N GLY A 152 18.56 -26.08 -13.80
CA GLY A 152 18.84 -24.73 -13.31
C GLY A 152 17.62 -23.82 -13.45
N ARG A 153 16.99 -23.81 -14.63
CA ARG A 153 15.81 -22.97 -14.91
C ARG A 153 14.64 -23.28 -13.97
N ARG A 154 14.28 -24.55 -13.80
CA ARG A 154 13.14 -24.95 -12.97
C ARG A 154 13.39 -24.70 -11.49
N TRP A 155 14.63 -24.88 -11.02
CA TRP A 155 15.02 -24.54 -9.66
C TRP A 155 14.87 -23.05 -9.35
N GLN A 156 15.36 -22.18 -10.26
CA GLN A 156 15.24 -20.74 -10.08
C GLN A 156 13.77 -20.28 -10.07
N ILE A 157 12.94 -20.83 -10.95
CA ILE A 157 11.50 -20.57 -10.97
C ILE A 157 10.85 -21.01 -9.66
N LYS A 158 11.17 -22.22 -9.16
CA LYS A 158 10.66 -22.75 -7.89
C LYS A 158 10.99 -21.81 -6.72
N LEU A 159 12.25 -21.41 -6.57
CA LEU A 159 12.67 -20.49 -5.50
C LEU A 159 11.97 -19.13 -5.56
N LYS A 160 11.83 -18.57 -6.77
CA LYS A 160 11.11 -17.30 -6.97
C LYS A 160 9.64 -17.43 -6.56
N LEU A 161 8.96 -18.50 -6.99
CA LEU A 161 7.56 -18.75 -6.65
C LEU A 161 7.36 -18.94 -5.14
N GLU A 162 8.16 -19.80 -4.50
CA GLU A 162 8.08 -20.01 -3.06
C GLU A 162 8.34 -18.72 -2.27
N LYS A 163 9.20 -17.83 -2.78
CA LYS A 163 9.43 -16.51 -2.18
C LYS A 163 8.21 -15.60 -2.35
N LEU A 164 7.58 -15.59 -3.52
CA LEU A 164 6.38 -14.81 -3.79
C LEU A 164 5.20 -15.30 -2.97
N GLU A 165 4.98 -16.60 -2.92
CA GLU A 165 3.94 -17.25 -2.11
C GLU A 165 4.10 -16.93 -0.62
N ARG A 166 5.31 -17.11 -0.06
CA ARG A 166 5.58 -16.76 1.34
C ARG A 166 5.32 -15.29 1.62
N LYS A 167 5.74 -14.40 0.71
CA LYS A 167 5.51 -12.96 0.86
C LYS A 167 4.02 -12.64 0.80
N LEU A 168 3.29 -13.21 -0.14
CA LEU A 168 1.86 -13.00 -0.28
C LEU A 168 1.10 -13.51 0.94
N ASN A 169 1.36 -14.74 1.38
CA ASN A 169 0.75 -15.32 2.57
C ASN A 169 1.04 -14.52 3.83
N TYR A 170 2.27 -14.02 3.97
CA TYR A 170 2.62 -13.12 5.06
C TYR A 170 1.78 -11.84 5.01
N LEU A 171 1.72 -11.16 3.86
CA LEU A 171 0.94 -9.92 3.72
C LEU A 171 -0.57 -10.12 3.94
N LEU A 172 -1.11 -11.29 3.62
CA LEU A 172 -2.52 -11.62 3.80
C LEU A 172 -2.84 -12.21 5.18
N SER A 173 -1.83 -12.49 6.02
CA SER A 173 -2.04 -13.00 7.37
C SER A 173 -2.72 -11.96 8.27
N GLU A 174 -3.47 -12.47 9.25
CA GLU A 174 -4.13 -11.70 10.32
C GLU A 174 -3.24 -11.52 11.56
N ASP A 175 -2.12 -12.25 11.65
CA ASP A 175 -1.33 -12.41 12.87
C ASP A 175 -0.44 -11.21 13.20
N ASN A 176 -0.25 -10.28 12.25
CA ASN A 176 0.64 -9.14 12.40
C ASN A 176 0.00 -7.84 11.92
N ASN A 177 0.17 -6.76 12.70
CA ASN A 177 -0.28 -5.42 12.37
C ASN A 177 0.39 -4.81 11.12
N ALA A 178 1.54 -5.35 10.72
CA ALA A 178 2.18 -4.99 9.45
C ALA A 178 1.48 -5.61 8.22
N CYS A 179 0.60 -6.59 8.44
CA CYS A 179 -0.11 -7.32 7.40
C CYS A 179 -1.51 -6.75 7.16
N PHE A 180 -2.12 -7.18 6.06
CA PHE A 180 -3.36 -6.62 5.54
C PHE A 180 -4.58 -7.53 5.73
N GLY A 181 -4.42 -8.74 6.29
CA GLY A 181 -5.51 -9.71 6.47
C GLY A 181 -6.74 -9.12 7.15
N ASN A 182 -6.53 -8.44 8.28
CA ASN A 182 -7.59 -7.77 9.05
C ASN A 182 -8.29 -6.64 8.27
N TYR A 183 -7.70 -6.15 7.18
CA TYR A 183 -8.23 -5.09 6.33
C TYR A 183 -8.94 -5.64 5.08
N LEU A 184 -9.00 -6.96 4.89
CA LEU A 184 -9.75 -7.62 3.81
C LEU A 184 -11.25 -7.77 4.15
N ILE A 185 -11.62 -7.55 5.40
CA ILE A 185 -12.99 -7.60 5.91
C ILE A 185 -13.56 -6.18 5.99
N PRO A 186 -14.88 -5.95 5.80
CA PRO A 186 -15.47 -4.63 5.94
C PRO A 186 -15.18 -3.97 7.30
N LEU A 187 -14.67 -2.73 7.26
CA LEU A 187 -14.33 -1.97 8.47
C LEU A 187 -15.54 -1.16 8.97
N GLU A 188 -16.12 -1.54 10.11
CA GLU A 188 -17.28 -0.81 10.67
C GLU A 188 -16.91 0.56 11.26
N ASN A 189 -15.74 0.68 11.90
CA ASN A 189 -15.29 1.88 12.61
C ASN A 189 -13.89 2.32 12.16
N SER A 190 -13.74 2.59 10.86
CA SER A 190 -12.44 2.95 10.29
C SER A 190 -11.83 4.19 10.96
N LYS A 191 -10.54 4.12 11.29
CA LYS A 191 -9.68 5.22 11.73
C LYS A 191 -8.93 5.81 10.54
N ALA A 192 -8.39 7.01 10.71
CA ALA A 192 -7.57 7.63 9.67
C ALA A 192 -6.33 6.79 9.34
N THR A 193 -5.74 6.14 10.35
CA THR A 193 -4.62 5.21 10.17
C THR A 193 -4.98 4.00 9.30
N ASP A 194 -6.23 3.57 9.29
CA ASP A 194 -6.66 2.40 8.52
C ASP A 194 -6.67 2.71 7.02
N ILE A 195 -6.94 3.95 6.64
CA ILE A 195 -6.81 4.43 5.26
C ILE A 195 -5.36 4.27 4.80
N ASP A 196 -4.40 4.72 5.61
CA ASP A 196 -2.97 4.62 5.28
C ASP A 196 -2.50 3.16 5.19
N HIS A 197 -3.05 2.26 6.01
CA HIS A 197 -2.76 0.82 5.94
C HIS A 197 -3.32 0.21 4.65
N CYS A 198 -4.59 0.47 4.32
CA CYS A 198 -5.19 0.00 3.06
C CYS A 198 -4.46 0.55 1.83
N GLU A 199 -4.04 1.82 1.84
CA GLU A 199 -3.26 2.41 0.73
C GLU A 199 -1.89 1.76 0.56
N ARG A 200 -1.20 1.46 1.66
CA ARG A 200 0.07 0.70 1.60
C ARG A 200 -0.17 -0.72 1.08
N GLY A 201 -1.21 -1.40 1.56
CA GLY A 201 -1.54 -2.75 1.12
C GLY A 201 -1.84 -2.83 -0.37
N VAL A 202 -2.62 -1.90 -0.91
CA VAL A 202 -2.88 -1.84 -2.35
C VAL A 202 -1.58 -1.66 -3.15
N LYS A 203 -0.65 -0.81 -2.68
CA LYS A 203 0.65 -0.61 -3.34
C LYS A 203 1.53 -1.86 -3.30
N GLU A 204 1.66 -2.48 -2.14
CA GLU A 204 2.50 -3.68 -1.97
C GLU A 204 1.97 -4.88 -2.74
N ILE A 205 0.66 -5.11 -2.73
CA ILE A 205 0.03 -6.18 -3.50
C ILE A 205 0.16 -5.90 -5.00
N SER A 206 0.03 -4.65 -5.45
CA SER A 206 0.24 -4.29 -6.87
C SER A 206 1.67 -4.59 -7.33
N LEU A 207 2.67 -4.37 -6.47
CA LEU A 207 4.05 -4.73 -6.80
C LEU A 207 4.22 -6.26 -6.96
N ILE A 208 3.55 -7.06 -6.12
CA ILE A 208 3.58 -8.53 -6.25
C ILE A 208 2.87 -8.95 -7.54
N GLU A 209 1.70 -8.37 -7.83
CA GLU A 209 0.93 -8.60 -9.05
C GLU A 209 1.79 -8.33 -10.30
N GLU A 210 2.52 -7.21 -10.35
CA GLU A 210 3.45 -6.89 -11.44
C GLU A 210 4.55 -7.94 -11.63
N ILE A 211 5.14 -8.43 -10.53
CA ILE A 211 6.17 -9.47 -10.58
C ILE A 211 5.58 -10.79 -11.10
N VAL A 212 4.41 -11.20 -10.60
CA VAL A 212 3.73 -12.43 -11.03
C VAL A 212 3.33 -12.35 -12.50
N LEU A 213 2.84 -11.19 -12.98
CA LEU A 213 2.54 -10.95 -14.39
C LEU A 213 3.78 -11.07 -15.28
N LYS A 214 4.92 -10.50 -14.83
CA LYS A 214 6.19 -10.61 -15.55
C LYS A 214 6.62 -12.07 -15.69
N GLU A 215 6.64 -12.83 -14.59
CA GLU A 215 7.03 -14.24 -14.62
C GLU A 215 6.05 -15.07 -15.47
N LYS A 216 4.73 -14.82 -15.37
CA LYS A 216 3.71 -15.46 -16.23
C LYS A 216 3.94 -15.20 -17.72
N SER A 217 4.33 -13.98 -18.09
CA SER A 217 4.64 -13.64 -19.48
C SER A 217 5.88 -14.39 -20.00
N GLU A 218 6.91 -14.53 -19.17
CA GLU A 218 8.12 -15.27 -19.50
C GLU A 218 7.85 -16.78 -19.64
N VAL A 219 7.08 -17.35 -18.71
CA VAL A 219 6.63 -18.74 -18.77
C VAL A 219 5.81 -18.99 -20.03
N ARG A 220 4.87 -18.10 -20.37
CA ARG A 220 4.06 -18.20 -21.58
C ARG A 220 4.90 -18.16 -22.85
N ARG A 221 5.86 -17.23 -22.94
CA ARG A 221 6.80 -17.17 -24.07
C ARG A 221 7.57 -18.49 -24.22
N ASN A 222 8.05 -19.07 -23.12
CA ASN A 222 8.76 -20.33 -23.16
C ASN A 222 7.85 -21.51 -23.53
N TYR A 223 6.59 -21.50 -23.08
CA TYR A 223 5.56 -22.48 -23.47
C TYR A 223 5.29 -22.45 -24.98
N GLU A 224 5.13 -21.25 -25.56
CA GLU A 224 4.88 -21.08 -27.00
C GLU A 224 6.05 -21.61 -27.85
N MET A 225 7.29 -21.53 -27.36
CA MET A 225 8.47 -22.08 -28.03
C MET A 225 8.49 -23.61 -28.12
N LEU A 226 7.63 -24.31 -27.37
CA LEU A 226 7.48 -25.77 -27.46
C LEU A 226 6.70 -26.22 -28.70
N PHE A 227 5.98 -25.32 -29.34
CA PHE A 227 5.17 -25.63 -30.51
C PHE A 227 5.94 -25.39 -31.82
N ASP A 228 5.46 -25.98 -32.90
CA ASP A 228 5.94 -25.69 -34.24
C ASP A 228 5.65 -24.23 -34.66
N LYS A 229 6.25 -23.78 -35.76
CA LYS A 229 6.06 -22.41 -36.28
C LYS A 229 4.59 -22.07 -36.60
N LYS A 230 3.72 -23.08 -36.71
CA LYS A 230 2.29 -22.94 -36.98
C LYS A 230 1.44 -22.98 -35.70
N GLY A 231 2.04 -23.28 -34.54
CA GLY A 231 1.36 -23.42 -33.25
C GLY A 231 0.46 -24.66 -33.11
N GLN A 232 0.53 -25.61 -34.06
CA GLN A 232 -0.47 -26.69 -34.16
C GLN A 232 -0.04 -27.96 -33.41
N GLN A 233 1.26 -28.25 -33.37
CA GLN A 233 1.77 -29.45 -32.72
C GLN A 233 2.90 -29.12 -31.75
N CYS A 234 2.81 -29.68 -30.54
CA CYS A 234 3.90 -29.65 -29.57
C CYS A 234 5.02 -30.59 -30.03
N LYS A 235 6.28 -30.16 -29.83
CA LYS A 235 7.45 -30.98 -30.17
C LYS A 235 7.37 -32.34 -29.44
N PRO A 236 7.68 -33.46 -30.11
CA PRO A 236 7.53 -34.80 -29.53
C PRO A 236 8.25 -35.01 -28.20
N TRP A 237 9.43 -34.39 -28.04
CA TRP A 237 10.26 -34.46 -26.83
C TRP A 237 9.80 -33.56 -25.67
N ALA A 238 8.90 -32.61 -25.95
CA ALA A 238 8.52 -31.55 -25.02
C ALA A 238 7.21 -31.84 -24.26
N LYS A 239 6.70 -33.09 -24.30
CA LYS A 239 5.42 -33.45 -23.66
C LYS A 239 5.42 -33.20 -22.15
N GLU A 240 6.44 -33.65 -21.45
CA GLU A 240 6.59 -33.40 -20.00
C GLU A 240 6.80 -31.91 -19.72
N GLN A 241 7.65 -31.24 -20.52
CA GLN A 241 7.94 -29.82 -20.35
C GLN A 241 6.69 -28.95 -20.55
N ARG A 242 5.81 -29.34 -21.48
CA ARG A 242 4.49 -28.72 -21.69
C ARG A 242 3.62 -28.84 -20.44
N GLN A 243 3.51 -30.05 -19.88
CA GLN A 243 2.73 -30.29 -18.67
C GLN A 243 3.27 -29.46 -17.48
N TYR A 244 4.60 -29.42 -17.32
CA TYR A 244 5.23 -28.58 -16.30
C TYR A 244 4.83 -27.11 -16.43
N TYR A 245 4.87 -26.55 -17.64
CA TYR A 245 4.46 -25.17 -17.86
C TYR A 245 2.96 -24.93 -17.68
N GLU A 246 2.11 -25.89 -18.04
CA GLU A 246 0.66 -25.80 -17.81
C GLU A 246 0.37 -25.68 -16.31
N THR A 247 0.93 -26.58 -15.50
CA THR A 247 0.82 -26.49 -14.03
C THR A 247 1.42 -25.21 -13.47
N LEU A 248 2.55 -24.75 -14.01
CA LEU A 248 3.17 -23.50 -13.59
C LEU A 248 2.29 -22.28 -13.89
N LEU A 249 1.66 -22.25 -15.07
CA LEU A 249 0.73 -21.19 -15.46
C LEU A 249 -0.54 -21.21 -14.61
N GLU A 250 -1.05 -22.41 -14.26
CA GLU A 250 -2.16 -22.57 -13.33
C GLU A 250 -1.84 -21.98 -11.94
N ASN A 251 -0.67 -22.31 -11.38
CA ASN A 251 -0.22 -21.76 -10.09
C ASN A 251 -0.08 -20.24 -10.15
N LEU A 252 0.53 -19.71 -11.22
CA LEU A 252 0.67 -18.26 -11.42
C LEU A 252 -0.69 -17.56 -11.58
N ASN A 253 -1.67 -18.19 -12.24
CA ASN A 253 -3.03 -17.67 -12.33
C ASN A 253 -3.69 -17.62 -10.95
N PHE A 254 -3.57 -18.69 -10.17
CA PHE A 254 -4.11 -18.73 -8.81
C PHE A 254 -3.52 -17.62 -7.92
N LEU A 255 -2.21 -17.36 -8.04
CA LEU A 255 -1.58 -16.24 -7.34
C LEU A 255 -2.12 -14.88 -7.80
N LEU A 256 -2.32 -14.70 -9.11
CA LEU A 256 -2.92 -13.47 -9.65
C LEU A 256 -4.34 -13.26 -9.12
N ASP A 257 -5.19 -14.27 -9.19
CA ASP A 257 -6.58 -14.22 -8.72
C ASP A 257 -6.61 -13.85 -7.23
N THR A 258 -5.71 -14.45 -6.43
CA THR A 258 -5.58 -14.14 -5.00
C THR A 258 -5.15 -12.69 -4.76
N THR A 259 -4.17 -12.18 -5.54
CA THR A 259 -3.74 -10.78 -5.43
C THR A 259 -4.84 -9.80 -5.87
N GLU A 260 -5.60 -10.13 -6.91
CA GLU A 260 -6.68 -9.30 -7.44
C GLU A 260 -7.85 -9.21 -6.47
N ASP A 261 -8.25 -10.34 -5.86
CA ASP A 261 -9.27 -10.37 -4.81
C ASP A 261 -8.87 -9.54 -3.60
N ALA A 262 -7.64 -9.74 -3.09
CA ALA A 262 -7.15 -8.98 -1.95
C ALA A 262 -7.08 -7.47 -2.22
N LYS A 263 -6.56 -7.08 -3.39
CA LYS A 263 -6.49 -5.69 -3.84
C LYS A 263 -7.88 -5.07 -4.00
N SER A 264 -8.84 -5.82 -4.52
CA SER A 264 -10.23 -5.37 -4.70
C SER A 264 -10.89 -5.10 -3.35
N LYS A 265 -10.71 -6.00 -2.37
CA LYS A 265 -11.23 -5.84 -1.00
C LYS A 265 -10.62 -4.62 -0.29
N LEU A 266 -9.29 -4.46 -0.35
CA LEU A 266 -8.62 -3.29 0.23
C LEU A 266 -9.09 -1.98 -0.42
N SER A 267 -9.22 -1.97 -1.75
CA SER A 267 -9.68 -0.80 -2.50
C SER A 267 -11.13 -0.42 -2.17
N LEU A 268 -12.00 -1.42 -2.01
CA LEU A 268 -13.38 -1.22 -1.59
C LEU A 268 -13.43 -0.58 -0.20
N ASN A 269 -12.69 -1.13 0.77
CA ASN A 269 -12.60 -0.60 2.12
C ASN A 269 -12.04 0.83 2.13
N LEU A 270 -10.96 1.08 1.39
CA LEU A 270 -10.38 2.41 1.23
C LEU A 270 -11.42 3.43 0.73
N SER A 271 -12.20 3.07 -0.30
CA SER A 271 -13.22 3.96 -0.86
C SER A 271 -14.35 4.24 0.13
N THR A 272 -14.74 3.24 0.91
CA THR A 272 -15.82 3.33 1.90
C THR A 272 -15.42 4.19 3.09
N SER A 273 -14.22 3.96 3.64
CA SER A 273 -13.66 4.77 4.72
C SER A 273 -13.51 6.23 4.29
N LYS A 274 -12.93 6.50 3.10
CA LYS A 274 -12.79 7.87 2.58
C LYS A 274 -14.12 8.61 2.48
N LYS A 275 -15.18 7.96 2.00
CA LYS A 275 -16.54 8.53 1.93
C LYS A 275 -17.08 8.85 3.33
N ALA A 276 -16.91 7.94 4.30
CA ALA A 276 -17.35 8.15 5.68
C ALA A 276 -16.66 9.37 6.32
N PHE A 277 -15.33 9.49 6.16
CA PHE A 277 -14.58 10.64 6.69
C PHE A 277 -14.96 11.96 6.03
N ALA A 278 -15.19 11.97 4.72
CA ALA A 278 -15.69 13.16 4.01
C ALA A 278 -17.08 13.60 4.52
N ALA A 279 -17.97 12.65 4.80
CA ALA A 279 -19.29 12.92 5.38
C ALA A 279 -19.20 13.49 6.80
N ILE A 280 -18.28 12.98 7.64
CA ILE A 280 -18.04 13.53 8.98
C ILE A 280 -17.51 14.97 8.90
N ALA A 281 -16.56 15.24 8.00
CA ALA A 281 -16.00 16.57 7.80
C ALA A 281 -17.06 17.59 7.34
N SER A 282 -17.94 17.20 6.41
CA SER A 282 -19.02 18.07 5.93
C SER A 282 -20.05 18.38 7.02
N ARG A 283 -20.42 17.39 7.85
CA ARG A 283 -21.30 17.57 9.02
C ARG A 283 -20.69 18.54 10.04
N LYS A 284 -19.39 18.41 10.34
CA LYS A 284 -18.68 19.35 11.24
C LYS A 284 -18.70 20.78 10.69
N LYS A 285 -18.44 20.97 9.40
CA LYS A 285 -18.51 22.30 8.74
C LYS A 285 -19.92 22.90 8.84
N SER A 286 -20.96 22.12 8.58
CA SER A 286 -22.36 22.56 8.70
C SER A 286 -22.72 22.95 10.14
N SER A 287 -22.31 22.16 11.13
CA SER A 287 -22.52 22.45 12.55
C SER A 287 -21.84 23.76 12.98
N LEU A 288 -20.60 23.98 12.54
CA LEU A 288 -19.85 25.20 12.81
C LEU A 288 -20.51 26.44 12.19
N VAL A 289 -21.04 26.32 10.97
CA VAL A 289 -21.85 27.39 10.33
C VAL A 289 -23.12 27.67 11.15
N LYS A 290 -23.84 26.63 11.61
CA LYS A 290 -25.02 26.80 12.48
C LYS A 290 -24.66 27.50 13.79
N ARG A 291 -23.54 27.13 14.42
CA ARG A 291 -23.05 27.78 15.65
C ARG A 291 -22.72 29.25 15.42
N ARG A 292 -21.98 29.59 14.36
CA ARG A 292 -21.66 30.98 13.97
C ARG A 292 -22.92 31.80 13.71
N ARG A 293 -23.92 31.25 13.03
CA ARG A 293 -25.23 31.93 12.81
C ARG A 293 -25.93 32.23 14.13
N LYS A 294 -25.98 31.28 15.07
CA LYS A 294 -26.58 31.48 16.41
C LYS A 294 -25.83 32.55 17.20
N GLU A 295 -24.50 32.52 17.17
CA GLU A 295 -23.65 33.49 17.85
C GLU A 295 -23.83 34.90 17.29
N ASN A 296 -23.84 35.04 15.96
CA ASN A 296 -24.09 36.33 15.30
C ASN A 296 -25.46 36.88 15.67
N LYS A 297 -26.51 36.04 15.68
CA LYS A 297 -27.85 36.45 16.13
C LYS A 297 -27.85 36.97 17.58
N ARG A 298 -27.11 36.32 18.48
CA ARG A 298 -26.95 36.79 19.88
C ARG A 298 -26.22 38.13 19.94
N LYS A 299 -25.11 38.30 19.20
CA LYS A 299 -24.36 39.55 19.12
C LYS A 299 -25.21 40.70 18.55
N THR A 300 -25.99 40.44 17.50
CA THR A 300 -26.89 41.45 16.92
C THR A 300 -27.98 41.88 17.90
N ARG A 301 -28.57 40.93 18.65
CA ARG A 301 -29.54 41.25 19.70
C ARG A 301 -28.91 42.07 20.82
N LYS A 302 -27.72 41.69 21.31
CA LYS A 302 -26.97 42.44 22.32
C LYS A 302 -26.68 43.88 21.88
N ARG A 303 -26.12 44.06 20.67
CA ARG A 303 -25.86 45.38 20.07
C ARG A 303 -27.13 46.20 19.83
N LYS A 304 -28.28 45.56 19.60
CA LYS A 304 -29.56 46.25 19.48
C LYS A 304 -30.00 46.77 20.85
N LYS A 305 -29.94 45.92 21.89
CA LYS A 305 -30.25 46.31 23.27
C LYS A 305 -29.33 47.45 23.74
N GLU A 306 -28.02 47.34 23.56
CA GLU A 306 -27.04 48.39 23.91
C GLU A 306 -27.33 49.73 23.19
N ARG A 307 -27.76 49.68 21.93
CA ARG A 307 -28.14 50.89 21.17
C ARG A 307 -29.44 51.51 21.68
N GLU A 308 -30.43 50.68 21.99
CA GLU A 308 -31.70 51.12 22.59
C GLU A 308 -31.45 51.74 23.97
N GLU A 309 -30.69 51.06 24.82
CA GLU A 309 -30.27 51.54 26.13
C GLU A 309 -29.46 52.86 26.06
N SER A 310 -28.51 52.97 25.12
CA SER A 310 -27.74 54.21 24.92
C SER A 310 -28.60 55.34 24.34
N ALA A 311 -29.67 55.04 23.60
CA ALA A 311 -30.61 56.04 23.10
C ALA A 311 -31.54 56.53 24.21
N VAL A 312 -32.06 55.61 25.04
CA VAL A 312 -32.82 55.92 26.26
C VAL A 312 -32.02 56.82 27.18
N LYS A 313 -30.78 56.43 27.51
CA LYS A 313 -29.91 57.21 28.40
C LYS A 313 -29.74 58.64 27.90
N ARG A 314 -29.40 58.82 26.62
CA ARG A 314 -29.20 60.15 26.01
C ARG A 314 -30.47 60.99 26.03
N LEU A 315 -31.64 60.40 25.77
CA LEU A 315 -32.90 61.14 25.82
C LEU A 315 -33.25 61.53 27.25
N MET A 316 -33.07 60.62 28.22
CA MET A 316 -33.35 60.89 29.64
C MET A 316 -32.43 61.97 30.22
N GLU A 317 -31.15 62.01 29.82
CA GLU A 317 -30.22 63.11 30.18
C GLU A 317 -30.67 64.48 29.65
N GLN A 318 -31.50 64.51 28.60
CA GLN A 318 -32.06 65.76 28.04
C GLN A 318 -33.43 66.11 28.63
N LEU A 319 -34.25 65.11 28.93
CA LEU A 319 -35.64 65.27 29.37
C LEU A 319 -35.77 65.66 30.84
N VAL A 320 -34.77 65.38 31.65
CA VAL A 320 -34.85 65.47 33.10
C VAL A 320 -33.59 66.14 33.64
N ASP A 321 -33.69 66.85 34.77
CA ASP A 321 -32.54 67.47 35.41
C ASP A 321 -31.55 66.43 35.98
N ASN A 322 -30.31 66.84 36.23
CA ASN A 322 -29.23 65.93 36.65
C ASN A 322 -29.51 65.28 38.03
N TYR A 323 -30.30 65.93 38.88
CA TYR A 323 -30.71 65.38 40.17
C TYR A 323 -31.70 64.23 39.98
N THR A 324 -32.77 64.46 39.24
CA THR A 324 -33.82 63.45 39.02
C THR A 324 -33.29 62.31 38.15
N PHE A 325 -32.47 62.60 37.13
CA PHE A 325 -31.84 61.56 36.30
C PHE A 325 -30.99 60.55 37.11
N LYS A 326 -30.27 61.01 38.15
CA LYS A 326 -29.48 60.13 39.03
C LYS A 326 -30.32 59.25 39.95
N ASN A 327 -31.56 59.64 40.22
CA ASN A 327 -32.48 58.95 41.12
C ASN A 327 -33.46 58.00 40.39
N LEU A 328 -33.36 57.87 39.06
CA LEU A 328 -34.20 56.96 38.28
C LEU A 328 -33.71 55.51 38.34
N TYR A 329 -34.64 54.58 38.62
CA TYR A 329 -34.38 53.13 38.60
C TYR A 329 -35.02 52.45 37.39
N PHE A 330 -34.24 51.62 36.68
CA PHE A 330 -34.73 50.85 35.54
C PHE A 330 -34.56 49.34 35.80
N PRO A 331 -35.66 48.57 35.93
CA PRO A 331 -35.64 47.17 36.36
C PRO A 331 -34.80 46.20 35.51
N ASP A 332 -34.62 46.46 34.21
CA ASP A 332 -33.87 45.58 33.27
C ASP A 332 -32.58 46.23 32.69
N GLY A 333 -32.13 47.30 33.34
CA GLY A 333 -30.91 48.07 33.04
C GLY A 333 -31.18 49.49 32.53
N TYR A 334 -30.73 50.48 33.31
CA TYR A 334 -29.76 51.58 33.06
C TYR A 334 -29.82 52.59 34.22
N CYS A 335 -29.52 52.09 35.43
CA CYS A 335 -28.83 52.77 36.54
C CYS A 335 -28.70 51.73 37.66
N LYS A 336 -27.52 51.11 37.78
CA LYS A 336 -27.20 50.30 38.96
C LYS A 336 -26.65 51.25 40.01
N GLU A 337 -27.53 51.66 40.93
CA GLU A 337 -27.38 51.60 42.40
C GLU A 337 -28.44 52.51 43.04
N THR A 338 -29.02 52.02 44.14
CA THR A 338 -30.00 52.66 45.07
C THR A 338 -31.49 52.72 44.68
N GLY A 339 -32.24 51.68 45.08
CA GLY A 339 -33.22 51.78 46.16
C GLY A 339 -34.64 52.37 45.98
N SER A 340 -34.98 53.15 44.95
CA SER A 340 -36.37 53.66 44.81
C SER A 340 -36.92 53.65 43.38
N GLN A 341 -38.19 53.25 43.24
CA GLN A 341 -38.97 53.30 41.99
C GLN A 341 -39.56 54.71 41.81
N HIS A 342 -38.73 55.72 41.53
CA HIS A 342 -39.21 57.07 41.22
C HIS A 342 -39.77 57.12 39.78
N ALA A 343 -41.03 57.53 39.63
CA ALA A 343 -41.67 57.75 38.34
C ALA A 343 -41.68 59.26 38.04
N ILE A 344 -41.29 59.65 36.83
CA ILE A 344 -41.11 61.05 36.44
C ILE A 344 -42.47 61.74 36.36
N THR A 345 -42.65 62.81 37.13
CA THR A 345 -43.86 63.66 37.13
C THR A 345 -43.82 64.71 36.02
N GLU A 346 -44.94 65.39 35.76
CA GLU A 346 -45.00 66.44 34.72
C GLU A 346 -44.02 67.59 35.02
N ASP A 347 -43.87 67.96 36.30
CA ASP A 347 -43.00 69.05 36.75
C ASP A 347 -41.50 68.75 36.59
N GLU A 348 -41.13 67.48 36.53
CA GLU A 348 -39.75 67.02 36.36
C GLU A 348 -39.34 66.89 34.89
N LEU A 349 -40.29 67.05 33.96
CA LEU A 349 -40.05 67.00 32.53
C LEU A 349 -39.63 68.35 31.97
N ASN A 350 -38.56 68.32 31.16
CA ASN A 350 -38.17 69.43 30.33
C ASN A 350 -39.09 69.53 29.11
N LEU A 351 -40.16 70.30 29.26
CA LEU A 351 -41.18 70.51 28.23
C LEU A 351 -40.61 71.16 26.95
N GLU A 352 -39.58 72.02 27.06
CA GLU A 352 -38.94 72.62 25.88
C GLU A 352 -38.21 71.58 25.02
N VAL A 353 -37.54 70.63 25.66
CA VAL A 353 -36.86 69.52 24.96
C VAL A 353 -37.89 68.62 24.31
N LEU A 354 -38.98 68.26 25.01
CA LEU A 354 -40.09 67.47 24.44
C LEU A 354 -40.71 68.17 23.21
N GLN A 355 -40.96 69.47 23.29
CA GLN A 355 -41.51 70.24 22.18
C GLN A 355 -40.56 70.32 20.98
N ASN A 356 -39.25 70.24 21.20
CA ASN A 356 -38.24 70.33 20.14
C ASN A 356 -37.76 68.97 19.58
N LEU A 357 -38.29 67.84 20.06
CA LEU A 357 -38.04 66.53 19.44
C LEU A 357 -38.55 66.53 18.00
N LYS A 358 -37.71 66.10 17.04
CA LYS A 358 -38.03 66.10 15.59
C LYS A 358 -37.85 64.74 14.91
N THR A 359 -37.43 63.71 15.62
CA THR A 359 -37.00 62.45 15.00
C THR A 359 -37.92 61.27 15.37
N LYS A 360 -38.30 60.47 14.36
CA LYS A 360 -39.05 59.21 14.55
C LYS A 360 -38.33 58.20 15.45
N SER A 361 -37.01 58.33 15.61
CA SER A 361 -36.25 57.55 16.58
C SER A 361 -36.60 57.88 18.03
N SER A 362 -37.02 59.10 18.33
CA SER A 362 -37.42 59.52 19.68
C SER A 362 -38.76 58.91 20.08
N ILE A 363 -39.70 58.72 19.15
CA ILE A 363 -40.98 58.03 19.40
C ILE A 363 -40.72 56.64 19.98
N ARG A 364 -39.89 55.83 19.31
CA ARG A 364 -39.56 54.48 19.75
C ARG A 364 -38.92 54.41 21.14
N VAL A 365 -38.16 55.45 21.52
CA VAL A 365 -37.53 55.56 22.84
C VAL A 365 -38.57 55.97 23.89
N LEU A 366 -39.48 56.90 23.56
CA LEU A 366 -40.61 57.29 24.41
C LEU A 366 -41.60 56.14 24.63
N GLU A 367 -41.94 55.38 23.58
CA GLU A 367 -42.74 54.14 23.66
C GLU A 367 -42.12 53.13 24.63
N LEU A 368 -40.79 52.95 24.56
CA LEU A 368 -40.08 52.03 25.43
C LEU A 368 -40.15 52.49 26.88
N LEU A 369 -39.91 53.77 27.15
CA LEU A 369 -40.04 54.38 28.49
C LEU A 369 -41.48 54.32 29.02
N TYR A 370 -42.47 54.54 28.16
CA TYR A 370 -43.89 54.41 28.48
C TYR A 370 -44.24 52.97 28.86
N SER A 371 -43.75 51.98 28.10
CA SER A 371 -43.96 50.55 28.37
C SER A 371 -43.27 50.05 29.66
N GLN A 372 -42.24 50.75 30.11
CA GLN A 372 -41.48 50.45 31.33
C GLN A 372 -42.01 51.19 32.57
N SER A 373 -43.14 51.91 32.44
CA SER A 373 -43.76 52.68 33.52
C SER A 373 -42.83 53.74 34.14
N CYS A 374 -41.99 54.36 33.32
CA CYS A 374 -41.04 55.39 33.78
C CYS A 374 -41.69 56.74 34.12
N PHE A 375 -42.93 56.97 33.69
CA PHE A 375 -43.66 58.22 33.86
C PHE A 375 -44.82 58.03 34.85
N ALA A 376 -45.05 59.02 35.70
CA ALA A 376 -46.21 59.10 36.58
C ALA A 376 -47.47 59.46 35.78
N LEU A 377 -48.65 59.22 36.36
CA LEU A 377 -49.94 59.34 35.67
C LEU A 377 -50.24 60.74 35.12
N ASP A 378 -49.72 61.76 35.78
CA ASP A 378 -49.78 63.18 35.40
C ASP A 378 -48.91 63.51 34.18
N ALA A 379 -47.76 62.85 34.01
CA ALA A 379 -46.88 63.04 32.86
C ALA A 379 -47.34 62.32 31.57
N LEU A 380 -48.18 61.28 31.68
CA LEU A 380 -48.62 60.46 30.53
C LEU A 380 -49.34 61.25 29.42
N PRO A 381 -50.26 62.20 29.70
CA PRO A 381 -50.95 62.97 28.66
C PRO A 381 -49.98 63.80 27.80
N VAL A 382 -48.96 64.40 28.43
CA VAL A 382 -47.96 65.24 27.75
C VAL A 382 -47.06 64.39 26.84
N ILE A 383 -46.63 63.23 27.34
CA ILE A 383 -45.84 62.27 26.55
C ILE A 383 -46.67 61.71 25.38
N GLY A 384 -47.94 61.35 25.63
CA GLY A 384 -48.86 60.86 24.59
C GLY A 384 -49.08 61.88 23.47
N GLN A 385 -49.38 63.14 23.81
CA GLN A 385 -49.50 64.23 22.83
C GLN A 385 -48.21 64.44 22.03
N THR A 386 -47.05 64.31 22.69
CA THR A 386 -45.75 64.43 22.04
C THR A 386 -45.51 63.29 21.04
N MET A 387 -45.91 62.06 21.38
CA MET A 387 -45.83 60.89 20.50
C MET A 387 -46.75 61.06 19.29
N ASP A 388 -48.02 61.41 19.49
CA ASP A 388 -49.00 61.61 18.41
C ASP A 388 -48.53 62.70 17.42
N ARG A 389 -47.97 63.78 17.95
CA ARG A 389 -47.39 64.86 17.13
C ARG A 389 -46.22 64.38 16.29
N LEU A 390 -45.34 63.55 16.85
CA LEU A 390 -44.19 63.00 16.14
C LEU A 390 -44.59 61.94 15.11
N GLU A 391 -45.69 61.22 15.32
CA GLU A 391 -46.25 60.26 14.35
C GLU A 391 -46.92 60.94 13.15
N ALA A 392 -47.54 62.11 13.38
CA ALA A 392 -48.18 62.92 12.34
C ALA A 392 -47.18 63.65 11.41
N GLN A 393 -45.90 63.70 11.78
CA GLN A 393 -44.78 64.25 10.98
C GLN A 393 -44.09 63.16 10.14
#